data_AF-A0A7D4CJT0-F1
#
_entry.id   AF-A0A7D4CJT0-F1
#
_cell.length_a   1.000
_cell.length_b   1.000
_cell.length_c   1.000
_cell.angle_alpha   90.00
_cell.angle_beta   90.00
_cell.angle_gamma   90.00
#
_symmetry.space_group_name_H-M   'P 1'
#
loop_
_entity.id
_entity.type
_entity.pdbx_description
1 polymer ?
#
loop_
_entity_poly.entity_id
_entity_poly.type
_entity_poly.pdbx_seq_one_letter_code
_entity_poly.pdbx_strand_id
1 'polypeptide(L)'
;MLSLNELWFVLIAVLFTGFFLLEGFDFGVGMSTKLLARTEGERRMLINAIGPFWDANEVWLLTAGGAMFAAFPHWYATLFSGYYIPLVVVLLALIGRGVSFEFRGKVDREKWKRTWDHVIFIGSLLPPFLFGVVFAGLLKGLPIDQQMEMQAGWFDMVNPYTVVGGVTVTLLCLVHGLVFTTLKTEGGLRDRARMMAKRMLIPLAMLLVLFGGMTVVMTDVFQARSVILTLIAALGSVAFASAGVFLTKGKDGWAFGMTGLVIIALFAAVFTGLFPRVMISTIDPAFHLTVYNAASGSYSLKVMTIVALTLLPFVLGYQIWNYYVFRKRVSEKGNLEY
;
A
#
# COMPACT_ATOMS: atom_id res chain seq x y z
N MET A 1 -11.02 -23.54 -16.50
CA MET A 1 -9.59 -23.27 -16.23
C MET A 1 -9.41 -21.76 -16.28
N LEU A 2 -8.62 -21.19 -15.37
CA LEU A 2 -8.35 -19.75 -15.34
C LEU A 2 -7.61 -19.35 -16.63
N SER A 3 -8.09 -18.33 -17.36
CA SER A 3 -7.39 -17.87 -18.56
C SER A 3 -6.13 -17.08 -18.19
N LEU A 4 -5.17 -16.94 -19.12
CA LEU A 4 -3.88 -16.29 -18.81
C LEU A 4 -4.04 -14.82 -18.39
N ASN A 5 -4.98 -14.11 -18.98
CA ASN A 5 -5.32 -12.74 -18.58
C ASN A 5 -5.92 -12.70 -17.16
N GLU A 6 -6.81 -13.62 -16.80
CA GLU A 6 -7.32 -13.72 -15.43
C GLU A 6 -6.20 -14.05 -14.42
N LEU A 7 -5.25 -14.92 -14.81
CA LEU A 7 -4.06 -15.22 -14.00
C LEU A 7 -3.25 -13.95 -13.75
N TRP A 8 -2.95 -13.19 -14.80
CA TRP A 8 -2.16 -11.98 -14.70
C TRP A 8 -2.86 -10.88 -13.91
N PHE A 9 -4.19 -10.79 -13.98
CA PHE A 9 -4.95 -9.91 -13.11
C PHE A 9 -4.75 -10.27 -11.62
N VAL A 10 -4.86 -11.55 -11.28
CA VAL A 10 -4.62 -12.04 -9.91
C VAL A 10 -3.18 -11.79 -9.47
N LEU A 11 -2.19 -12.01 -10.35
CA LEU A 11 -0.79 -11.73 -10.03
C LEU A 11 -0.53 -10.24 -9.76
N ILE A 12 -1.13 -9.34 -10.54
CA ILE A 12 -1.03 -7.89 -10.30
C ILE A 12 -1.73 -7.51 -8.99
N ALA A 13 -2.89 -8.10 -8.70
CA ALA A 13 -3.57 -7.91 -7.42
C ALA A 13 -2.68 -8.35 -6.23
N VAL A 14 -1.98 -9.48 -6.36
CA VAL A 14 -1.01 -9.96 -5.37
C VAL A 14 0.18 -9.02 -5.25
N LEU A 15 0.71 -8.47 -6.36
CA LEU A 15 1.83 -7.54 -6.33
C LEU A 15 1.48 -6.23 -5.61
N PHE A 16 0.33 -5.62 -5.91
CA PHE A 16 -0.12 -4.42 -5.18
C PHE A 16 -0.46 -4.71 -3.72
N THR A 17 -1.12 -5.84 -3.44
CA THR A 17 -1.42 -6.24 -2.06
C THR A 17 -0.12 -6.47 -1.26
N GLY A 18 0.86 -7.13 -1.86
CA GLY A 18 2.19 -7.35 -1.29
C GLY A 18 2.94 -6.04 -1.08
N PHE A 19 2.87 -5.11 -2.04
CA PHE A 19 3.41 -3.76 -1.87
C PHE A 19 2.81 -3.06 -0.65
N PHE A 20 1.48 -2.98 -0.51
CA PHE A 20 0.89 -2.33 0.67
C PHE A 20 1.13 -3.07 1.98
N LEU A 21 1.27 -4.40 1.94
CA LEU A 21 1.62 -5.19 3.11
C LEU A 21 3.05 -4.91 3.59
N LEU A 22 4.00 -4.83 2.66
CA LEU A 22 5.42 -4.68 2.96
C LEU A 22 5.79 -3.20 3.13
N GLU A 23 5.49 -2.39 2.13
CA GLU A 23 5.78 -0.95 2.15
C GLU A 23 4.87 -0.19 3.12
N GLY A 24 3.68 -0.71 3.42
CA GLY A 24 2.73 -0.03 4.30
C GLY A 24 3.29 0.23 5.70
N PHE A 25 4.09 -0.69 6.25
CA PHE A 25 4.74 -0.45 7.53
C PHE A 25 5.93 0.51 7.41
N ASP A 26 6.64 0.53 6.28
CA ASP A 26 7.73 1.48 6.04
C ASP A 26 7.20 2.91 5.97
N PHE A 27 6.08 3.13 5.26
CA PHE A 27 5.36 4.41 5.30
C PHE A 27 4.91 4.78 6.71
N GLY A 28 4.36 3.82 7.47
CA GLY A 28 3.96 4.08 8.86
C GLY A 28 5.12 4.44 9.78
N VAL A 29 6.28 3.80 9.64
CA VAL A 29 7.49 4.12 10.39
C VAL A 29 8.04 5.49 9.98
N GLY A 30 8.08 5.78 8.68
CA GLY A 30 8.51 7.07 8.16
C GLY A 30 7.64 8.23 8.68
N MET A 31 6.32 8.07 8.72
CA MET A 31 5.43 9.04 9.37
C MET A 31 5.72 9.18 10.88
N SER A 32 6.04 8.06 11.55
CA SER A 32 6.32 8.03 12.99
C SER A 32 7.60 8.79 13.39
N THR A 33 8.54 9.04 12.46
CA THR A 33 9.74 9.86 12.71
C THR A 33 9.41 11.27 13.22
N LYS A 34 8.24 11.80 12.83
CA LYS A 34 7.73 13.09 13.33
C LYS A 34 6.60 12.95 14.33
N LEU A 35 5.72 11.97 14.18
CA LEU A 35 4.54 11.84 15.03
C LEU A 35 4.85 11.21 16.40
N LEU A 36 5.90 10.41 16.49
CA LEU A 36 6.18 9.56 17.65
C LEU A 36 7.53 9.83 18.32
N ALA A 37 8.58 10.02 17.52
CA ALA A 37 9.95 10.22 18.02
C ALA A 37 10.15 11.61 18.61
N ARG A 38 10.77 11.66 19.78
CA ARG A 38 11.05 12.89 20.54
C ARG A 38 12.52 13.28 20.41
N THR A 39 13.41 12.30 20.46
CA THR A 39 14.86 12.51 20.38
C THR A 39 15.43 12.12 19.02
N GLU A 40 16.64 12.58 18.72
CA GLU A 40 17.39 12.16 17.53
C GLU A 40 17.71 10.65 17.55
N GLY A 41 18.03 10.10 18.73
CA GLY A 41 18.23 8.66 18.91
C GLY A 41 17.00 7.84 18.52
N GLU A 42 15.81 8.28 18.95
CA GLU A 42 14.55 7.63 18.59
C GLU A 42 14.24 7.72 17.09
N ARG A 43 14.55 8.85 16.43
CA ARG A 43 14.40 8.98 14.96
C ARG A 43 15.31 8.01 14.23
N ARG A 44 16.58 7.91 14.64
CA ARG A 44 17.54 6.98 14.08
C ARG A 44 17.12 5.53 14.30
N MET A 45 16.60 5.17 15.47
CA MET A 45 16.06 3.82 15.72
C MET A 45 14.92 3.46 14.76
N LEU A 46 14.00 4.39 14.49
CA LEU A 46 12.91 4.17 13.54
C LEU A 46 13.44 3.93 12.12
N ILE A 47 14.34 4.79 11.64
CA ILE A 47 14.93 4.67 10.29
C ILE A 47 15.70 3.35 10.15
N ASN A 48 16.54 3.02 11.13
CA ASN A 48 17.31 1.76 11.13
C ASN A 48 16.43 0.51 11.22
N ALA A 49 15.22 0.61 11.81
CA ALA A 49 14.31 -0.53 11.90
C ALA A 49 13.78 -0.98 10.52
N ILE A 50 13.70 -0.06 9.56
CA ILE A 50 13.23 -0.32 8.19
C ILE A 50 14.38 -0.37 7.16
N GLY A 51 15.55 0.14 7.51
CA GLY A 51 16.75 0.21 6.69
C GLY A 51 17.03 -1.06 5.85
N PRO A 52 17.06 -2.27 6.43
CA PRO A 52 17.38 -3.49 5.67
C PRO A 52 16.30 -3.94 4.66
N PHE A 53 15.12 -3.31 4.65
CA PHE A 53 13.94 -3.82 3.96
C PHE A 53 13.32 -2.85 2.94
N TRP A 54 13.37 -1.54 3.21
CA TRP A 54 12.56 -0.56 2.47
C TRP A 54 12.82 -0.56 0.96
N ASP A 55 14.08 -0.65 0.53
CA ASP A 55 14.44 -0.64 -0.90
C ASP A 55 13.86 -1.87 -1.61
N ALA A 56 13.96 -3.06 -0.97
CA ALA A 56 13.39 -4.28 -1.50
C ALA A 56 11.84 -4.28 -1.50
N ASN A 57 11.22 -3.58 -0.56
CA ASN A 57 9.76 -3.45 -0.49
C ASN A 57 9.23 -2.55 -1.62
N GLU A 58 9.92 -1.46 -1.99
CA GLU A 58 9.54 -0.60 -3.11
C GLU A 58 9.57 -1.31 -4.47
N VAL A 59 10.43 -2.33 -4.64
CA VAL A 59 10.48 -3.15 -5.86
C VAL A 59 9.15 -3.84 -6.18
N TRP A 60 8.30 -4.10 -5.18
CA TRP A 60 6.96 -4.65 -5.41
C TRP A 60 6.09 -3.70 -6.23
N LEU A 61 6.18 -2.39 -5.98
CA LEU A 61 5.46 -1.38 -6.77
C LEU A 61 6.00 -1.31 -8.20
N LEU A 62 7.33 -1.30 -8.36
CA LEU A 62 7.96 -1.30 -9.69
C LEU A 62 7.56 -2.52 -10.50
N THR A 63 7.55 -3.69 -9.86
CA THR A 63 7.12 -4.95 -10.48
C THR A 63 5.63 -4.92 -10.80
N ALA A 64 4.78 -4.37 -9.93
CA ALA A 64 3.35 -4.21 -10.21
C ALA A 64 3.12 -3.32 -11.44
N GLY A 65 3.79 -2.17 -11.53
CA GLY A 65 3.74 -1.28 -12.69
C GLY A 65 4.28 -1.92 -13.97
N GLY A 66 5.41 -2.62 -13.89
CA GLY A 66 5.98 -3.36 -15.02
C GLY A 66 5.11 -4.52 -15.49
N ALA A 67 4.50 -5.25 -14.55
CA ALA A 67 3.54 -6.31 -14.84
C ALA A 67 2.27 -5.75 -15.49
N MET A 68 1.77 -4.60 -15.04
CA MET A 68 0.67 -3.89 -15.71
C MET A 68 1.06 -3.51 -17.14
N PHE A 69 2.22 -2.89 -17.34
CA PHE A 69 2.69 -2.51 -18.68
C PHE A 69 2.78 -3.71 -19.63
N ALA A 70 3.31 -4.83 -19.13
CA ALA A 70 3.56 -6.00 -19.96
C ALA A 70 2.31 -6.89 -20.16
N ALA A 71 1.44 -7.05 -19.15
CA ALA A 71 0.26 -7.90 -19.22
C ALA A 71 -1.02 -7.15 -19.63
N PHE A 72 -1.15 -5.87 -19.27
CA PHE A 72 -2.33 -5.04 -19.55
C PHE A 72 -1.93 -3.62 -20.02
N PRO A 73 -1.33 -3.48 -21.21
CA PRO A 73 -0.78 -2.21 -21.69
C PRO A 73 -1.84 -1.09 -21.76
N HIS A 74 -3.09 -1.42 -22.11
CA HIS A 74 -4.17 -0.43 -22.13
C HIS A 74 -4.55 0.03 -20.71
N TRP A 75 -4.58 -0.88 -19.73
CA TRP A 75 -4.80 -0.51 -18.34
C TRP A 75 -3.67 0.39 -17.84
N TYR A 76 -2.43 0.02 -18.13
CA TYR A 76 -1.25 0.82 -17.79
C TYR A 76 -1.34 2.23 -18.41
N ALA A 77 -1.53 2.32 -19.73
CA ALA A 77 -1.56 3.59 -20.44
C ALA A 77 -2.66 4.52 -19.89
N THR A 78 -3.89 4.01 -19.80
CA THR A 78 -5.06 4.78 -19.33
C THR A 78 -4.88 5.28 -17.90
N LEU A 79 -4.37 4.42 -17.00
CA LEU A 79 -4.17 4.77 -15.60
C LEU A 79 -3.07 5.85 -15.45
N PHE A 80 -1.92 5.63 -16.08
CA PHE A 80 -0.75 6.50 -15.91
C PHE A 80 -0.90 7.85 -16.63
N SER A 81 -1.56 7.88 -17.80
CA SER A 81 -1.86 9.15 -18.48
C SER A 81 -2.98 9.90 -17.76
N GLY A 82 -4.03 9.20 -17.34
CA GLY A 82 -5.16 9.79 -16.65
C GLY A 82 -4.78 10.38 -15.29
N TYR A 83 -4.06 9.62 -14.46
CA TYR A 83 -3.57 10.07 -13.15
C TYR A 83 -2.16 10.67 -13.22
N TYR A 84 -1.77 11.28 -14.34
CA TYR A 84 -0.42 11.79 -14.55
C TYR A 84 0.08 12.65 -13.40
N ILE A 85 -0.67 13.70 -13.02
CA ILE A 85 -0.25 14.62 -11.95
C ILE A 85 -0.12 13.91 -10.60
N PRO A 86 -1.14 13.17 -10.09
CA PRO A 86 -1.00 12.40 -8.85
C PRO A 86 0.18 11.41 -8.86
N LEU A 87 0.40 10.68 -9.95
CA LEU A 87 1.46 9.68 -10.03
C LEU A 87 2.86 10.30 -10.14
N VAL A 88 3.00 11.45 -10.78
CA VAL A 88 4.26 12.23 -10.73
C VAL A 88 4.55 12.71 -9.32
N VAL A 89 3.53 13.16 -8.57
CA VAL A 89 3.70 13.54 -7.17
C VAL A 89 4.10 12.34 -6.31
N VAL A 90 3.51 11.17 -6.54
CA VAL A 90 3.95 9.91 -5.89
C VAL A 90 5.41 9.62 -6.21
N LEU A 91 5.81 9.68 -7.47
CA LEU A 91 7.19 9.42 -7.90
C LEU A 91 8.18 10.36 -7.18
N LEU A 92 7.91 11.67 -7.20
CA LEU A 92 8.77 12.66 -6.53
C LEU A 92 8.82 12.46 -5.01
N ALA A 93 7.69 12.08 -4.39
CA ALA A 93 7.62 11.78 -2.97
C ALA A 93 8.47 10.54 -2.60
N LEU A 94 8.42 9.48 -3.42
CA LEU A 94 9.23 8.27 -3.23
C LEU A 94 10.72 8.53 -3.46
N ILE A 95 11.09 9.27 -4.51
CA ILE A 95 12.48 9.70 -4.74
C ILE A 95 13.00 10.50 -3.54
N GLY A 96 12.22 11.48 -3.09
CA GLY A 96 12.57 12.27 -1.91
C GLY A 96 12.78 11.39 -0.69
N ARG A 97 11.91 10.40 -0.47
CA ARG A 97 12.00 9.45 0.64
C ARG A 97 13.28 8.61 0.57
N GLY A 98 13.57 7.97 -0.55
CA GLY A 98 14.78 7.14 -0.70
C GLY A 98 16.06 7.95 -0.47
N VAL A 99 16.17 9.13 -1.10
CA VAL A 99 17.32 10.03 -0.89
C VAL A 99 17.42 10.48 0.57
N SER A 100 16.29 10.71 1.23
CA SER A 100 16.28 11.17 2.62
C SER A 100 16.81 10.14 3.62
N PHE A 101 16.62 8.84 3.39
CA PHE A 101 17.20 7.80 4.25
C PHE A 101 18.73 7.78 4.16
N GLU A 102 19.27 7.89 2.94
CA GLU A 102 20.71 7.87 2.69
C GLU A 102 21.42 9.16 3.12
N PHE A 103 20.81 10.32 2.87
CA PHE A 103 21.51 11.61 3.01
C PHE A 103 21.37 12.23 4.40
N ARG A 104 20.34 11.86 5.16
CA ARG A 104 20.08 12.41 6.50
C ARG A 104 21.28 12.28 7.44
N GLY A 105 21.96 11.13 7.42
CA GLY A 105 23.11 10.83 8.28
C GLY A 105 24.44 11.46 7.85
N LYS A 106 24.53 11.99 6.63
CA LYS A 106 25.82 12.40 6.02
C LYS A 106 26.36 13.75 6.50
N VAL A 107 25.51 14.63 7.04
CA VAL A 107 25.93 15.95 7.53
C VAL A 107 25.44 16.17 8.95
N ASP A 108 26.37 16.43 9.87
CA ASP A 108 26.07 16.66 11.29
C ASP A 108 25.65 18.12 11.55
N ARG A 109 24.54 18.53 10.92
CA ARG A 109 23.93 19.85 11.13
C ARG A 109 22.43 19.70 11.40
N GLU A 110 21.94 20.35 12.44
CA GLU A 110 20.52 20.23 12.85
C GLU A 110 19.54 20.64 11.75
N LYS A 111 19.84 21.74 11.02
CA LYS A 111 19.01 22.18 9.89
C LYS A 111 18.94 21.12 8.77
N TRP A 112 20.04 20.39 8.53
CA TRP A 112 20.11 19.34 7.51
C TRP A 112 19.22 18.15 7.90
N LYS A 113 19.44 17.60 9.10
CA LYS A 113 18.64 16.48 9.64
C LYS A 113 17.15 16.82 9.64
N ARG A 114 16.80 18.03 10.12
CA ARG A 114 15.42 18.50 10.15
C ARG A 114 14.79 18.58 8.76
N THR A 115 15.51 19.05 7.74
CA THR A 115 14.98 19.08 6.37
C THR A 115 14.66 17.67 5.89
N TRP A 116 15.59 16.73 6.05
CA TRP A 116 15.36 15.34 5.66
C TRP A 116 14.27 14.66 6.48
N ASP A 117 14.09 14.98 7.76
CA ASP A 117 12.96 14.52 8.56
C ASP A 117 11.60 14.98 7.99
N HIS A 118 11.52 16.18 7.39
CA HIS A 118 10.31 16.62 6.69
C HIS A 118 10.10 15.84 5.40
N VAL A 119 11.18 15.59 4.64
CA VAL A 119 11.12 14.83 3.39
C VAL A 119 10.70 13.38 3.65
N ILE A 120 11.25 12.71 4.68
CA ILE A 120 10.81 11.37 5.12
C ILE A 120 9.32 11.40 5.44
N PHE A 121 8.88 12.35 6.29
CA PHE A 121 7.49 12.42 6.70
C PHE A 121 6.53 12.62 5.51
N ILE A 122 6.81 13.56 4.63
CA ILE A 122 5.98 13.85 3.45
C ILE A 122 6.04 12.69 2.45
N GLY A 123 7.24 12.16 2.21
CA GLY A 123 7.49 11.00 1.35
C GLY A 123 6.83 9.71 1.84
N SER A 124 6.52 9.61 3.13
CA SER A 124 5.77 8.49 3.71
C SER A 124 4.28 8.75 3.88
N LEU A 125 3.84 10.01 3.83
CA LEU A 125 2.44 10.39 3.94
C LEU A 125 1.73 10.40 2.58
N LEU A 126 2.37 11.02 1.56
CA LEU A 126 1.75 11.28 0.26
C LEU A 126 1.50 10.01 -0.57
N PRO A 127 2.46 9.07 -0.72
CA PRO A 127 2.23 7.88 -1.55
C PRO A 127 1.02 7.04 -1.13
N PRO A 128 0.86 6.60 0.13
CA PRO A 128 -0.31 5.81 0.51
C PRO A 128 -1.62 6.60 0.37
N PHE A 129 -1.60 7.92 0.59
CA PHE A 129 -2.77 8.77 0.37
C PHE A 129 -3.19 8.79 -1.09
N LEU A 130 -2.25 9.12 -1.98
CA LEU A 130 -2.52 9.26 -3.41
C LEU A 130 -2.87 7.93 -4.06
N PHE A 131 -2.21 6.82 -3.69
CA PHE A 131 -2.64 5.51 -4.16
C PHE A 131 -4.03 5.13 -3.64
N GLY A 132 -4.37 5.45 -2.39
CA GLY A 132 -5.72 5.22 -1.87
C GLY A 132 -6.77 6.02 -2.65
N VAL A 133 -6.46 7.26 -3.04
CA VAL A 133 -7.30 8.07 -3.95
C VAL A 133 -7.46 7.38 -5.30
N VAL A 134 -6.37 6.91 -5.91
CA VAL A 134 -6.38 6.21 -7.21
C VAL A 134 -7.23 4.93 -7.15
N PHE A 135 -6.99 4.04 -6.19
CA PHE A 135 -7.72 2.77 -6.07
C PHE A 135 -9.21 2.99 -5.74
N ALA A 136 -9.54 3.98 -4.91
CA ALA A 136 -10.93 4.36 -4.71
C ALA A 136 -11.55 4.91 -6.00
N GLY A 137 -10.82 5.74 -6.75
CA GLY A 137 -11.28 6.23 -8.06
C GLY A 137 -11.57 5.10 -9.04
N LEU A 138 -10.74 4.05 -9.06
CA LEU A 138 -10.98 2.85 -9.88
C LEU A 138 -12.28 2.13 -9.53
N LEU A 139 -12.64 2.05 -8.24
CA LEU A 139 -13.90 1.45 -7.79
C LEU A 139 -15.12 2.31 -8.13
N LYS A 140 -14.98 3.64 -8.03
CA LYS A 140 -16.06 4.58 -8.35
C LYS A 140 -16.30 4.72 -9.86
N GLY A 141 -15.26 4.51 -10.65
CA GLY A 141 -15.25 4.73 -12.08
C GLY A 141 -14.78 6.13 -12.45
N LEU A 142 -14.28 6.24 -13.68
CA LEU A 142 -13.67 7.44 -14.25
C LEU A 142 -14.22 7.68 -15.66
N PRO A 143 -14.25 8.94 -16.15
CA PRO A 143 -14.72 9.22 -17.50
C PRO A 143 -13.70 8.70 -18.53
N ILE A 144 -13.98 7.51 -19.07
CA ILE A 144 -13.13 6.82 -20.05
C ILE A 144 -13.93 6.64 -21.34
N ASP A 145 -13.36 7.09 -22.45
CA ASP A 145 -13.99 7.03 -23.77
C ASP A 145 -13.72 5.70 -24.51
N GLN A 146 -14.24 5.61 -25.73
CA GLN A 146 -14.11 4.42 -26.59
C GLN A 146 -12.65 4.11 -26.97
N GLN A 147 -11.78 5.11 -26.96
CA GLN A 147 -10.36 4.98 -27.29
C GLN A 147 -9.54 4.47 -26.09
N MET A 148 -10.19 4.18 -24.96
CA MET A 148 -9.56 3.87 -23.68
C MET A 148 -8.74 5.06 -23.17
N GLU A 149 -9.15 6.28 -23.46
CA GLU A 149 -8.52 7.48 -22.92
C GLU A 149 -9.36 8.04 -21.77
N MET A 150 -8.68 8.43 -20.70
CA MET A 150 -9.33 8.98 -19.52
C MET A 150 -9.40 10.50 -19.61
N GLN A 151 -10.59 11.05 -19.81
CA GLN A 151 -10.86 12.48 -19.93
C GLN A 151 -11.33 13.05 -18.58
N ALA A 152 -10.55 12.79 -17.52
CA ALA A 152 -10.94 13.15 -16.16
C ALA A 152 -10.54 14.57 -15.79
N GLY A 153 -11.50 15.34 -15.27
CA GLY A 153 -11.24 16.58 -14.56
C GLY A 153 -10.74 16.34 -13.14
N TRP A 154 -10.33 17.43 -12.47
CA TRP A 154 -9.81 17.37 -11.10
C TRP A 154 -10.80 16.73 -10.11
N PHE A 155 -12.08 17.07 -10.19
CA PHE A 155 -13.11 16.58 -9.27
C PHE A 155 -13.60 15.15 -9.57
N ASP A 156 -13.31 14.62 -10.76
CA ASP A 156 -13.54 13.21 -11.05
C ASP A 156 -12.54 12.35 -10.25
N MET A 157 -11.28 12.77 -10.22
CA MET A 157 -10.21 12.12 -9.47
C MET A 157 -10.29 12.37 -7.96
N VAL A 158 -10.51 13.63 -7.57
CA VAL A 158 -10.49 14.08 -6.17
C VAL A 158 -11.90 14.46 -5.74
N ASN A 159 -12.55 13.56 -5.01
CA ASN A 159 -13.90 13.76 -4.48
C ASN A 159 -14.01 13.13 -3.08
N PRO A 160 -15.10 13.37 -2.33
CA PRO A 160 -15.20 12.89 -0.95
C PRO A 160 -14.95 11.38 -0.79
N TYR A 161 -15.39 10.57 -1.75
CA TYR A 161 -15.16 9.12 -1.73
C TYR A 161 -13.68 8.76 -1.88
N THR A 162 -13.00 9.35 -2.87
CA THR A 162 -11.59 9.05 -3.13
C THR A 162 -10.68 9.59 -2.03
N VAL A 163 -11.00 10.76 -1.47
CA VAL A 163 -10.30 11.31 -0.30
C VAL A 163 -10.46 10.42 0.92
N VAL A 164 -11.66 9.92 1.22
CA VAL A 164 -11.86 8.95 2.31
C VAL A 164 -11.04 7.68 2.07
N GLY A 165 -10.99 7.16 0.84
CA GLY A 165 -10.12 6.04 0.48
C GLY A 165 -8.64 6.33 0.75
N GLY A 166 -8.15 7.49 0.30
CA GLY A 166 -6.79 7.97 0.56
C GLY A 166 -6.45 8.03 2.05
N VAL A 167 -7.26 8.73 2.84
CA VAL A 167 -7.04 8.85 4.30
C VAL A 167 -7.10 7.49 4.99
N THR A 168 -8.00 6.60 4.54
CA THR A 168 -8.13 5.24 5.09
C THR A 168 -6.84 4.44 4.88
N VAL A 169 -6.29 4.42 3.67
CA VAL A 169 -5.04 3.72 3.35
C VAL A 169 -3.87 4.33 4.12
N THR A 170 -3.76 5.66 4.17
CA THR A 170 -2.71 6.34 4.94
C THR A 170 -2.76 5.97 6.43
N LEU A 171 -3.94 6.02 7.06
CA LEU A 171 -4.06 5.68 8.47
C LEU A 171 -3.82 4.19 8.72
N LEU A 172 -4.22 3.32 7.79
CA LEU A 172 -3.93 1.89 7.84
C LEU A 172 -2.42 1.63 7.81
N CYS A 173 -1.68 2.27 6.90
CA CYS A 173 -0.22 2.23 6.85
C CYS A 173 0.41 2.76 8.15
N LEU A 174 -0.09 3.88 8.69
CA LEU A 174 0.39 4.44 9.96
C LEU A 174 0.21 3.43 11.12
N VAL A 175 -0.97 2.83 11.26
CA VAL A 175 -1.21 1.82 12.30
C VAL A 175 -0.32 0.59 12.09
N HIS A 176 -0.17 0.13 10.85
CA HIS A 176 0.68 -1.01 10.54
C HIS A 176 2.15 -0.75 10.89
N GLY A 177 2.69 0.44 10.56
CA GLY A 177 4.04 0.84 10.92
C GLY A 177 4.25 1.10 12.42
N LEU A 178 3.24 1.59 13.14
CA LEU A 178 3.30 1.70 14.60
C LEU A 178 3.37 0.32 15.26
N VAL A 179 2.63 -0.67 14.75
CA VAL A 179 2.71 -2.06 15.25
C VAL A 179 4.04 -2.71 14.86
N PHE A 180 4.57 -2.45 13.67
CA PHE A 180 5.92 -2.87 13.31
C PHE A 180 6.98 -2.25 14.22
N THR A 181 6.81 -0.98 14.59
CA THR A 181 7.69 -0.29 15.55
C THR A 181 7.70 -1.01 16.90
N THR A 182 6.56 -1.56 17.38
CA THR A 182 6.56 -2.31 18.65
C THR A 182 7.30 -3.64 18.59
N LEU A 183 7.44 -4.21 17.38
CA LEU A 183 8.23 -5.41 17.14
C LEU A 183 9.73 -5.14 17.13
N LYS A 184 10.13 -4.02 16.50
CA LYS A 184 11.54 -3.73 16.20
C LYS A 184 12.25 -2.83 17.20
N THR A 185 11.52 -2.10 18.04
CA THR A 185 12.13 -1.14 18.99
C THR A 185 12.00 -1.60 20.45
N GLU A 186 12.73 -0.95 21.34
CA GLU A 186 12.73 -1.21 22.78
C GLU A 186 12.47 0.07 23.60
N GLY A 187 12.26 -0.09 24.91
CA GLY A 187 12.11 1.02 25.85
C GLY A 187 10.88 1.89 25.60
N GLY A 188 10.99 3.18 25.97
CA GLY A 188 9.88 4.12 25.94
C GLY A 188 9.30 4.38 24.54
N LEU A 189 10.09 4.22 23.47
CA LEU A 189 9.60 4.35 22.09
C LEU A 189 8.57 3.25 21.76
N ARG A 190 8.87 2.00 22.15
CA ARG A 190 7.98 0.84 21.96
C ARG A 190 6.64 1.04 22.64
N ASP A 191 6.64 1.51 23.89
CA ASP A 191 5.40 1.71 24.64
C ASP A 191 4.55 2.84 24.07
N ARG A 192 5.18 3.94 23.64
CA ARG A 192 4.47 5.03 22.95
C ARG A 192 3.92 4.57 21.60
N ALA A 193 4.67 3.79 20.83
CA ALA A 193 4.19 3.23 19.57
C ALA A 193 2.93 2.39 19.79
N ARG A 194 2.93 1.52 20.81
CA ARG A 194 1.78 0.71 21.19
C ARG A 194 0.58 1.57 21.61
N MET A 195 0.80 2.58 22.44
CA MET A 195 -0.28 3.47 22.88
C MET A 195 -0.88 4.26 21.71
N MET A 196 -0.03 4.78 20.82
CA MET A 196 -0.49 5.50 19.63
C MET A 196 -1.25 4.56 18.68
N ALA A 197 -0.74 3.34 18.42
CA ALA A 197 -1.44 2.35 17.62
C ALA A 197 -2.83 2.05 18.17
N LYS A 198 -2.96 1.80 19.48
CA LYS A 198 -4.26 1.56 20.15
C LYS A 198 -5.22 2.74 19.96
N ARG A 199 -4.73 3.98 20.13
CA ARG A 199 -5.56 5.19 19.95
C ARG A 199 -6.01 5.35 18.50
N MET A 200 -5.14 5.02 17.54
CA MET A 200 -5.43 5.13 16.11
C MET A 200 -6.33 4.01 15.58
N LEU A 201 -6.55 2.92 16.31
CA LEU A 201 -7.54 1.90 15.92
C LEU A 201 -8.95 2.48 15.82
N ILE A 202 -9.38 3.34 16.75
CA ILE A 202 -10.73 3.91 16.70
C ILE A 202 -10.97 4.73 15.41
N PRO A 203 -10.15 5.75 15.07
CA PRO A 203 -10.32 6.46 13.81
C PRO A 203 -10.14 5.57 12.58
N LEU A 204 -9.27 4.55 12.63
CA LEU A 204 -9.14 3.59 11.55
C LEU A 204 -10.41 2.75 11.36
N ALA A 205 -11.04 2.29 12.44
CA ALA A 205 -12.31 1.57 12.37
C ALA A 205 -13.42 2.44 11.75
N MET A 206 -13.52 3.70 12.19
CA MET A 206 -14.50 4.65 11.64
C MET A 206 -14.28 4.87 10.14
N LEU A 207 -13.03 5.04 9.71
CA LEU A 207 -12.70 5.21 8.29
C LEU A 207 -12.94 3.95 7.45
N LEU A 208 -12.60 2.76 7.96
CA LEU A 208 -12.88 1.50 7.27
C LEU A 208 -14.39 1.27 7.09
N VAL A 209 -15.19 1.55 8.13
CA VAL A 209 -16.65 1.45 8.06
C VAL A 209 -17.22 2.52 7.11
N LEU A 210 -16.74 3.76 7.20
CA LEU A 210 -17.17 4.84 6.32
C LEU A 210 -16.84 4.53 4.85
N PHE A 211 -15.60 4.13 4.56
CA PHE A 211 -15.16 3.80 3.22
C PHE A 211 -15.92 2.59 2.66
N GLY A 212 -16.09 1.54 3.46
CA GLY A 212 -16.89 0.37 3.09
C GLY A 212 -18.36 0.72 2.82
N GLY A 213 -18.99 1.50 3.70
CA GLY A 213 -20.36 1.97 3.54
C GLY A 213 -20.55 2.86 2.31
N MET A 214 -19.63 3.82 2.08
CA MET A 214 -19.64 4.62 0.87
C MET A 214 -19.44 3.76 -0.38
N THR A 215 -18.60 2.72 -0.32
CA THR A 215 -18.40 1.80 -1.46
C THR A 215 -19.69 1.05 -1.78
N VAL A 216 -20.44 0.57 -0.78
CA VAL A 216 -21.74 -0.09 -0.99
C VAL A 216 -22.77 0.85 -1.64
N VAL A 217 -22.76 2.13 -1.28
CA VAL A 217 -23.77 3.11 -1.75
C VAL A 217 -23.37 3.76 -3.08
N MET A 218 -22.09 4.07 -3.27
CA MET A 218 -21.62 4.91 -4.37
C MET A 218 -21.02 4.13 -5.54
N THR A 219 -20.88 2.80 -5.44
CA THR A 219 -20.33 1.96 -6.51
C THR A 219 -21.20 0.73 -6.74
N ASP A 220 -21.00 0.06 -7.87
CA ASP A 220 -21.77 -1.11 -8.26
C ASP A 220 -21.09 -2.44 -7.89
N VAL A 221 -19.92 -2.39 -7.26
CA VAL A 221 -19.04 -3.57 -7.06
C VAL A 221 -19.69 -4.67 -6.21
N PHE A 222 -20.60 -4.30 -5.32
CA PHE A 222 -21.34 -5.26 -4.49
C PHE A 222 -22.49 -5.95 -5.24
N GLN A 223 -22.97 -5.43 -6.38
CA GLN A 223 -24.12 -6.01 -7.08
C GLN A 223 -23.83 -7.41 -7.62
N ALA A 224 -22.64 -7.64 -8.16
CA ALA A 224 -22.26 -8.92 -8.76
C ALA A 224 -21.54 -9.88 -7.78
N ARG A 225 -20.92 -9.36 -6.72
CA ARG A 225 -20.00 -10.12 -5.85
C ARG A 225 -20.25 -9.93 -4.34
N SER A 226 -21.47 -9.59 -3.97
CA SER A 226 -21.87 -9.28 -2.58
C SER A 226 -21.41 -10.33 -1.57
N VAL A 227 -21.59 -11.62 -1.86
CA VAL A 227 -21.23 -12.72 -0.94
C VAL A 227 -19.73 -12.72 -0.65
N ILE A 228 -18.88 -12.73 -1.69
CA ILE A 228 -17.42 -12.80 -1.52
C ILE A 228 -16.90 -11.52 -0.85
N LEU A 229 -17.38 -10.34 -1.28
CA LEU A 229 -16.98 -9.07 -0.68
C LEU A 229 -17.39 -8.96 0.79
N THR A 230 -18.57 -9.45 1.15
CA THR A 230 -19.04 -9.50 2.55
C THR A 230 -18.17 -10.44 3.38
N LEU A 231 -17.78 -11.60 2.84
CA LEU A 231 -16.87 -12.53 3.52
C LEU A 231 -15.49 -11.90 3.73
N ILE A 232 -14.93 -11.22 2.71
CA ILE A 232 -13.65 -10.51 2.84
C ILE A 232 -13.76 -9.40 3.90
N ALA A 233 -14.83 -8.61 3.89
CA ALA A 233 -15.08 -7.57 4.87
C ALA A 233 -15.24 -8.13 6.30
N ALA A 234 -15.93 -9.27 6.45
CA ALA A 234 -16.07 -9.96 7.74
C ALA A 234 -14.72 -10.48 8.25
N LEU A 235 -13.93 -11.13 7.41
CA LEU A 235 -12.58 -11.58 7.74
C LEU A 235 -11.67 -10.41 8.12
N GLY A 236 -11.72 -9.31 7.35
CA GLY A 236 -11.00 -8.08 7.65
C GLY A 236 -11.41 -7.48 9.00
N SER A 237 -12.71 -7.49 9.32
CA SER A 237 -13.23 -6.99 10.59
C SER A 237 -12.79 -7.86 11.78
N VAL A 238 -12.79 -9.18 11.61
CA VAL A 238 -12.27 -10.14 12.62
C VAL A 238 -10.77 -9.96 12.83
N ALA A 239 -10.00 -9.79 11.75
CA ALA A 239 -8.57 -9.49 11.82
C ALA A 239 -8.33 -8.16 12.55
N PHE A 240 -9.10 -7.12 12.22
CA PHE A 240 -9.00 -5.82 12.86
C PHE A 240 -9.28 -5.89 14.38
N ALA A 241 -10.38 -6.54 14.78
CA ALA A 241 -10.70 -6.73 16.19
C ALA A 241 -9.61 -7.55 16.92
N SER A 242 -9.13 -8.63 16.29
CA SER A 242 -8.03 -9.46 16.79
C SER A 242 -6.74 -8.66 16.95
N ALA A 243 -6.41 -7.75 16.02
CA ALA A 243 -5.26 -6.86 16.13
C ALA A 243 -5.33 -6.01 17.40
N GLY A 244 -6.50 -5.43 17.69
CA GLY A 244 -6.74 -4.68 18.92
C GLY A 244 -6.52 -5.51 20.19
N VAL A 245 -7.03 -6.75 20.21
CA VAL A 245 -6.86 -7.68 21.35
C VAL A 245 -5.39 -8.09 21.53
N PHE A 246 -4.67 -8.39 20.46
CA PHE A 246 -3.26 -8.76 20.56
C PHE A 246 -2.39 -7.57 20.98
N LEU A 247 -2.71 -6.37 20.52
CA LEU A 247 -2.03 -5.14 20.92
C LEU A 247 -2.29 -4.80 22.39
N THR A 248 -3.48 -5.09 22.93
CA THR A 248 -3.75 -4.94 24.37
C THR A 248 -3.02 -5.97 25.23
N LYS A 249 -2.93 -7.21 24.76
CA LYS A 249 -2.21 -8.31 25.42
C LYS A 249 -0.68 -8.26 25.25
N GLY A 250 -0.13 -7.26 24.53
CA GLY A 250 1.31 -7.14 24.27
C GLY A 250 1.89 -8.23 23.35
N LYS A 251 1.03 -8.95 22.61
CA LYS A 251 1.40 -9.98 21.64
C LYS A 251 1.70 -9.33 20.28
N ASP A 252 2.77 -8.54 20.23
CA ASP A 252 3.08 -7.66 19.09
C ASP A 252 3.17 -8.40 17.74
N GLY A 253 3.67 -9.65 17.70
CA GLY A 253 3.80 -10.43 16.44
C GLY A 253 2.46 -10.82 15.84
N TRP A 254 1.51 -11.23 16.70
CA TRP A 254 0.15 -11.51 16.28
C TRP A 254 -0.59 -10.24 15.88
N ALA A 255 -0.37 -9.13 16.60
CA ALA A 255 -0.94 -7.84 16.23
C ALA A 255 -0.49 -7.40 14.82
N PHE A 256 0.81 -7.55 14.51
CA PHE A 256 1.36 -7.24 13.19
C PHE A 256 0.72 -8.09 12.09
N GLY A 257 0.68 -9.41 12.28
CA GLY A 257 0.03 -10.34 11.34
C GLY A 257 -1.44 -9.99 11.10
N MET A 258 -2.18 -9.64 12.15
CA MET A 258 -3.58 -9.23 12.02
C MET A 258 -3.74 -7.89 11.28
N THR A 259 -2.90 -6.88 11.54
CA THR A 259 -2.93 -5.63 10.76
C THR A 259 -2.57 -5.85 9.29
N GLY A 260 -1.65 -6.78 9.00
CA GLY A 260 -1.35 -7.20 7.63
C GLY A 260 -2.53 -7.89 6.95
N LEU A 261 -3.27 -8.75 7.68
CA LEU A 261 -4.51 -9.34 7.17
C LEU A 261 -5.60 -8.30 6.87
N VAL A 262 -5.67 -7.18 7.61
CA VAL A 262 -6.57 -6.07 7.28
C VAL A 262 -6.19 -5.43 5.95
N ILE A 263 -4.89 -5.21 5.70
CA ILE A 263 -4.40 -4.69 4.41
C ILE A 263 -4.73 -5.67 3.28
N ILE A 264 -4.46 -6.97 3.48
CA ILE A 264 -4.78 -8.02 2.51
C ILE A 264 -6.28 -8.03 2.21
N ALA A 265 -7.13 -7.99 3.24
CA ALA A 265 -8.58 -7.96 3.06
C ALA A 265 -9.05 -6.71 2.30
N LEU A 266 -8.51 -5.52 2.62
CA LEU A 266 -8.86 -4.29 1.93
C LEU A 266 -8.55 -4.37 0.43
N PHE A 267 -7.30 -4.71 0.06
CA PHE A 267 -6.92 -4.77 -1.34
C PHE A 267 -7.52 -5.97 -2.08
N ALA A 268 -7.70 -7.11 -1.41
CA ALA A 268 -8.45 -8.22 -1.97
C ALA A 268 -9.90 -7.83 -2.29
N ALA A 269 -10.56 -7.03 -1.44
CA ALA A 269 -11.88 -6.51 -1.71
C ALA A 269 -11.89 -5.55 -2.91
N VAL A 270 -10.89 -4.65 -3.01
CA VAL A 270 -10.74 -3.74 -4.16
C VAL A 270 -10.62 -4.53 -5.47
N PHE A 271 -9.68 -5.47 -5.56
CA PHE A 271 -9.47 -6.25 -6.79
C PHE A 271 -10.63 -7.21 -7.08
N THR A 272 -11.26 -7.76 -6.05
CA THR A 272 -12.47 -8.60 -6.23
C THR A 272 -13.62 -7.76 -6.79
N GLY A 273 -13.82 -6.54 -6.27
CA GLY A 273 -14.88 -5.64 -6.73
C GLY A 273 -14.67 -5.11 -8.15
N LEU A 274 -13.41 -4.93 -8.53
CA LEU A 274 -13.02 -4.55 -9.88
C LEU A 274 -13.31 -5.69 -10.87
N PHE A 275 -12.88 -6.91 -10.58
CA PHE A 275 -12.95 -8.03 -11.54
C PHE A 275 -14.38 -8.29 -12.10
N PRO A 276 -14.55 -8.42 -13.43
CA PRO A 276 -13.52 -8.54 -14.47
C PRO A 276 -13.06 -7.20 -15.07
N ARG A 277 -13.49 -6.07 -14.52
CA ARG A 277 -13.14 -4.72 -14.97
C ARG A 277 -11.85 -4.29 -14.28
N VAL A 278 -10.87 -3.80 -15.04
CA VAL A 278 -9.64 -3.22 -14.47
C VAL A 278 -9.77 -1.71 -14.29
N MET A 279 -10.59 -1.05 -15.12
CA MET A 279 -11.06 0.32 -14.93
C MET A 279 -12.52 0.45 -15.36
N ILE A 280 -13.33 1.12 -14.56
CA ILE A 280 -14.77 1.32 -14.80
C ILE A 280 -14.96 2.67 -15.49
N SER A 281 -15.62 2.68 -16.66
CA SER A 281 -16.01 3.91 -17.35
C SER A 281 -17.33 4.45 -16.80
N THR A 282 -17.40 5.75 -16.56
CA THR A 282 -18.64 6.46 -16.22
C THR A 282 -19.37 7.03 -17.45
N ILE A 283 -18.73 7.03 -18.64
CA ILE A 283 -19.34 7.53 -19.88
C ILE A 283 -20.29 6.48 -20.45
N ASP A 284 -19.81 5.26 -20.64
CA ASP A 284 -20.61 4.13 -21.13
C ASP A 284 -20.03 2.80 -20.59
N PRO A 285 -20.86 1.89 -20.06
CA PRO A 285 -20.42 0.54 -19.68
C PRO A 285 -19.68 -0.23 -20.79
N ALA A 286 -19.95 0.05 -22.07
CA ALA A 286 -19.24 -0.54 -23.21
C ALA A 286 -17.76 -0.14 -23.26
N PHE A 287 -17.36 0.95 -22.62
CA PHE A 287 -15.98 1.45 -22.59
C PHE A 287 -15.22 1.02 -21.34
N HIS A 288 -15.75 0.07 -20.56
CA HIS A 288 -15.00 -0.56 -19.48
C HIS A 288 -13.71 -1.19 -20.02
N LEU A 289 -12.59 -0.92 -19.35
CA LEU A 289 -11.39 -1.73 -19.52
C LEU A 289 -11.60 -2.98 -18.67
N THR A 290 -11.51 -4.13 -19.31
CA THR A 290 -11.67 -5.45 -18.71
C THR A 290 -10.40 -6.26 -18.86
N VAL A 291 -10.31 -7.35 -18.11
CA VAL A 291 -9.21 -8.30 -18.25
C VAL A 291 -9.15 -8.91 -19.66
N TYR A 292 -10.21 -8.81 -20.48
CA TYR A 292 -10.27 -9.42 -21.80
C TYR A 292 -9.90 -8.45 -22.93
N ASN A 293 -10.27 -7.17 -22.84
CA ASN A 293 -9.98 -6.18 -23.88
C ASN A 293 -8.68 -5.38 -23.63
N ALA A 294 -8.20 -5.31 -22.37
CA ALA A 294 -7.03 -4.52 -22.01
C ALA A 294 -5.73 -5.33 -21.98
N ALA A 295 -5.82 -6.66 -22.14
CA ALA A 295 -4.69 -7.58 -22.00
C ALA A 295 -3.82 -7.67 -23.26
N SER A 296 -2.55 -7.99 -23.04
CA SER A 296 -1.61 -8.38 -24.09
C SER A 296 -2.02 -9.68 -24.79
N GLY A 297 -1.46 -9.90 -25.99
CA GLY A 297 -1.66 -11.14 -26.74
C GLY A 297 -1.23 -12.40 -25.98
N SER A 298 -1.85 -13.53 -26.34
CA SER A 298 -1.67 -14.83 -25.65
C SER A 298 -0.21 -15.29 -25.59
N TYR A 299 0.58 -15.02 -26.63
CA TYR A 299 2.01 -15.34 -26.66
C TYR A 299 2.78 -14.58 -25.57
N SER A 300 2.62 -13.26 -25.48
CA SER A 300 3.29 -12.43 -24.48
C SER A 300 2.93 -12.86 -23.07
N LEU A 301 1.64 -13.09 -22.80
CA LEU A 301 1.19 -13.57 -21.49
C LEU A 301 1.80 -14.93 -21.14
N LYS A 302 1.90 -15.85 -22.11
CA LYS A 302 2.53 -17.17 -21.89
C LYS A 302 4.01 -17.05 -21.54
N VAL A 303 4.77 -16.23 -22.29
CA VAL A 303 6.20 -15.99 -22.03
C VAL A 303 6.39 -15.39 -20.65
N MET A 304 5.66 -14.35 -20.32
CA MET A 304 5.75 -13.71 -19.01
C MET A 304 5.39 -14.69 -17.89
N THR A 305 4.38 -15.55 -18.07
CA THR A 305 4.00 -16.55 -17.06
C THR A 305 5.15 -17.52 -16.79
N ILE A 306 5.86 -17.96 -17.82
CA ILE A 306 7.05 -18.81 -17.66
C ILE A 306 8.12 -18.07 -16.84
N VAL A 307 8.40 -16.81 -17.17
CA VAL A 307 9.37 -15.98 -16.44
C VAL A 307 8.95 -15.76 -14.98
N ALA A 308 7.68 -15.47 -14.73
CA ALA A 308 7.16 -15.28 -13.38
C ALA A 308 7.27 -16.56 -12.55
N LEU A 309 6.90 -17.71 -13.10
CA LEU A 309 6.98 -19.00 -12.40
C LEU A 309 8.42 -19.41 -12.10
N THR A 310 9.38 -19.03 -12.94
CA THR A 310 10.79 -19.35 -12.70
C THR A 310 11.44 -18.38 -11.72
N LEU A 311 11.21 -17.07 -11.83
CA LEU A 311 11.91 -16.07 -11.02
C LEU A 311 11.26 -15.78 -9.66
N LEU A 312 9.92 -15.78 -9.59
CA LEU A 312 9.19 -15.40 -8.37
C LEU A 312 9.58 -16.25 -7.15
N PRO A 313 9.74 -17.58 -7.24
CA PRO A 313 10.15 -18.40 -6.09
C PRO A 313 11.52 -17.98 -5.53
N PHE A 314 12.48 -17.61 -6.38
CA PHE A 314 13.80 -17.15 -5.92
C PHE A 314 13.72 -15.79 -5.24
N VAL A 315 12.95 -14.86 -5.81
CA VAL A 315 12.72 -13.54 -5.22
C VAL A 315 12.07 -13.67 -3.85
N LEU A 316 11.01 -14.48 -3.72
CA LEU A 316 10.35 -14.73 -2.45
C LEU A 316 11.27 -15.43 -1.45
N GLY A 317 12.05 -16.43 -1.88
CA GLY A 317 13.00 -17.13 -1.02
C GLY A 317 14.07 -16.19 -0.46
N TYR A 318 14.65 -15.34 -1.31
CA TYR A 318 15.61 -14.33 -0.89
C TYR A 318 14.99 -13.29 0.05
N GLN A 319 13.76 -12.83 -0.24
CA GLN A 319 13.07 -11.87 0.61
C GLN A 319 12.78 -12.47 2.01
N ILE A 320 12.28 -13.70 2.08
CA ILE A 320 12.05 -14.42 3.35
C ILE A 320 13.36 -14.55 4.14
N TRP A 321 14.45 -14.90 3.45
CA TRP A 321 15.78 -14.97 4.06
C TRP A 321 16.22 -13.63 4.64
N ASN A 322 16.02 -12.52 3.91
CA ASN A 322 16.34 -11.17 4.37
C ASN A 322 15.59 -10.83 5.68
N TYR A 323 14.27 -11.06 5.73
CA TYR A 323 13.47 -10.86 6.95
C TYR A 323 13.90 -11.77 8.12
N TYR A 324 14.33 -12.99 7.82
CA TYR A 324 14.84 -13.91 8.84
C TYR A 324 16.15 -13.42 9.45
N VAL A 325 17.10 -12.96 8.62
CA VAL A 325 18.42 -12.45 9.05
C VAL A 325 18.25 -11.23 9.96
N PHE A 326 17.44 -10.25 9.54
CA PHE A 326 17.24 -9.00 10.27
C PHE A 326 16.07 -9.02 11.27
N ARG A 327 15.71 -10.19 11.81
CA ARG A 327 14.55 -10.35 12.71
C ARG A 327 14.72 -9.68 14.08
N LYS A 328 15.96 -9.48 14.55
CA LYS A 328 16.26 -8.94 15.89
C LYS A 328 15.80 -7.48 16.04
N ARG A 329 15.68 -7.03 17.30
CA ARG A 329 15.32 -5.65 17.65
C ARG A 329 16.51 -4.71 17.52
N VAL A 330 16.19 -3.45 17.24
CA VAL A 330 17.10 -2.31 17.19
C VAL A 330 17.01 -1.56 18.53
N SER A 331 18.15 -1.20 19.10
CA SER A 331 18.25 -0.42 20.35
C SER A 331 19.21 0.76 20.18
N GLU A 332 19.08 1.80 21.00
CA GLU A 332 19.97 2.98 20.95
C GLU A 332 21.45 2.65 21.20
N LYS A 333 21.74 1.51 21.84
CA LYS A 333 23.10 1.07 22.17
C LYS A 333 23.75 0.21 21.07
N GLY A 334 23.02 -0.15 20.02
CA GLY A 334 23.57 -0.85 18.86
C GLY A 334 24.29 0.10 17.90
N ASN A 335 25.16 -0.43 17.05
CA ASN A 335 25.69 0.33 15.92
C ASN A 335 24.51 0.63 14.96
N LEU A 336 24.05 1.88 15.00
CA LEU A 336 23.03 2.42 14.12
C LEU A 336 23.73 3.05 12.91
N GLU A 337 24.19 2.21 11.98
CA GLU A 337 24.72 2.68 10.70
C GLU A 337 23.59 2.72 9.67
N TYR A 338 23.00 3.91 9.53
CA TYR A 338 22.24 4.34 8.35
C TYR A 338 22.56 5.81 8.08
#